data_AF-A0A1B9FYK5-F1
#
_entry.id   AF-A0A1B9FYK5-F1
#
_cell.length_a   1.000
_cell.length_b   1.000
_cell.length_c   1.000
_cell.angle_alpha   90.00
_cell.angle_beta   90.00
_cell.angle_gamma   90.00
#
_symmetry.space_group_name_H-M   'P 1'
#
loop_
_entity.id
_entity.type
_entity.pdbx_description
1 polymer ?
#
loop_
_entity_poly.entity_id
_entity_poly.type
_entity_poly.pdbx_seq_one_letter_code
_entity_poly.pdbx_strand_id
1 'polypeptide(L)' 'MKAYENHLQREGKPANHAFAKELIAGFAAAEVDKLFETKGLDAYDREEAKRHAKRQAIEALNQSGEY' A
#
# COMPACT_ATOMS: atom_id res chain seq x y z
N MET A 1 -5.21 -31.86 2.79
CA MET A 1 -5.68 -30.46 2.67
C MET A 1 -5.34 -29.58 3.88
N LYS A 2 -5.50 -30.03 5.13
CA LYS A 2 -5.15 -29.23 6.33
C LYS A 2 -3.70 -28.70 6.38
N ALA A 3 -2.72 -29.39 5.81
CA ALA A 3 -1.33 -28.93 5.81
C ALA A 3 -1.09 -27.73 4.89
N TYR A 4 -1.87 -27.59 3.81
CA TYR A 4 -1.78 -26.48 2.87
C TYR A 4 -2.50 -25.24 3.42
N GLU A 5 -3.66 -25.42 4.05
CA GLU A 5 -4.38 -24.37 4.76
C GLU A 5 -3.59 -23.84 5.97
N ASN A 6 -2.95 -24.72 6.74
CA ASN A 6 -2.05 -24.32 7.83
C ASN A 6 -0.76 -23.68 7.33
N HIS A 7 -0.33 -23.94 6.10
CA HIS A 7 0.83 -23.29 5.49
C HIS A 7 0.47 -21.86 5.05
N LEU A 8 -0.67 -21.68 4.38
CA LEU A 8 -1.22 -20.37 4.00
C LEU A 8 -1.54 -19.50 5.23
N GLN A 9 -2.14 -20.08 6.28
CA GLN A 9 -2.39 -19.40 7.56
C GLN A 9 -1.09 -19.06 8.32
N ARG A 10 -0.02 -19.85 8.15
CA ARG A 10 1.32 -19.55 8.72
C ARG A 10 2.15 -18.60 7.85
N GLU A 11 1.80 -18.38 6.59
CA GLU A 11 2.43 -17.40 5.70
C GLU A 11 1.84 -15.98 5.87
N GLY A 12 0.60 -15.86 6.34
CA GLY A 12 0.00 -14.61 6.83
C GLY A 12 0.58 -14.10 8.17
N LYS A 13 1.90 -14.24 8.38
CA LYS A 13 2.57 -13.73 9.59
C LYS A 13 2.67 -12.20 9.56
N PRO A 14 2.78 -11.52 10.72
CA PRO A 14 2.97 -10.07 10.81
C PRO A 14 4.14 -9.52 9.97
N ALA A 15 5.17 -10.34 9.69
CA ALA A 15 6.24 -9.99 8.75
C ALA A 15 5.73 -9.73 7.32
N ASN A 16 4.71 -10.46 6.88
CA ASN A 16 4.09 -10.32 5.57
C ASN A 16 3.09 -9.15 5.53
N HIS A 17 2.49 -8.76 6.66
CA HIS A 17 1.59 -7.60 6.72
C HIS A 17 2.36 -6.29 6.60
N ALA A 18 3.54 -6.21 7.25
CA ALA A 18 4.43 -5.07 7.07
C ALA A 18 4.87 -4.94 5.61
N PHE A 19 5.29 -6.04 4.99
CA PHE A 19 5.65 -6.06 3.57
C PHE A 19 4.47 -5.71 2.65
N ALA A 20 3.28 -6.24 2.90
CA ALA A 20 2.08 -5.91 2.13
C ALA A 20 1.73 -4.41 2.22
N LYS A 21 1.81 -3.82 3.43
CA LYS A 21 1.62 -2.38 3.64
C LYS A 21 2.64 -1.55 2.89
N GLU A 22 3.91 -1.95 2.90
CA GLU A 22 4.97 -1.28 2.14
C GLU A 22 4.74 -1.37 0.63
N LEU A 23 4.32 -2.53 0.13
CA LEU A 23 4.01 -2.74 -1.29
C LEU A 23 2.86 -1.83 -1.75
N ILE A 24 1.76 -1.82 -1.00
CA ILE A 24 0.58 -0.98 -1.28
C ILE A 24 0.95 0.51 -1.21
N ALA A 25 1.70 0.92 -0.19
CA ALA A 25 2.19 2.29 -0.08
C ALA A 25 3.13 2.67 -1.24
N GLY A 26 3.96 1.73 -1.69
CA GLY A 26 4.84 1.88 -2.86
C GLY A 26 4.04 2.12 -4.14
N PHE A 27 3.02 1.31 -4.40
CA PHE A 27 2.14 1.50 -5.56
C PHE A 27 1.36 2.81 -5.50
N ALA A 28 0.82 3.18 -4.34
CA ALA A 28 0.12 4.45 -4.17
C ALA A 28 1.03 5.65 -4.50
N ALA A 29 2.29 5.60 -4.08
CA ALA A 29 3.26 6.65 -4.39
C ALA A 29 3.64 6.69 -5.88
N ALA A 30 3.80 5.53 -6.52
CA ALA A 30 4.11 5.43 -7.94
C ALA A 30 2.97 5.97 -8.83
N GLU A 31 1.72 5.76 -8.44
CA GLU A 31 0.58 6.33 -9.18
C GLU A 31 0.53 7.86 -9.03
N VAL A 32 0.86 8.40 -7.84
CA VAL A 32 1.04 9.85 -7.67
C VAL A 32 2.14 10.38 -8.59
N ASP A 33 3.30 9.73 -8.63
CA ASP A 33 4.40 10.09 -9.54
C ASP A 33 3.93 10.18 -11.00
N LYS A 34 3.24 9.13 -11.47
CA LYS A 34 2.69 9.08 -12.81
C LYS A 34 1.66 10.18 -13.09
N LEU A 35 0.80 10.51 -12.12
CA LEU A 35 -0.17 11.60 -12.29
C LEU A 35 0.53 12.95 -12.43
N PHE A 36 1.57 13.22 -11.65
CA PHE A 36 2.37 14.45 -11.79
C PHE A 36 3.06 14.52 -13.15
N GLU A 37 3.68 13.42 -13.59
CA GLU A 37 4.40 13.35 -14.87
C GLU A 37 3.49 13.48 -16.09
N THR A 38 2.28 12.93 -16.03
CA THR A 38 1.37 12.88 -17.19
C THR A 38 0.33 13.99 -17.22
N LYS A 39 0.01 14.60 -16.07
CA LYS A 39 -1.05 15.61 -15.94
C LYS A 39 -0.55 17.01 -15.58
N GLY A 40 0.75 17.18 -15.29
CA GLY A 40 1.32 18.51 -15.04
C GLY A 40 0.70 19.20 -13.83
N LEU A 41 0.72 18.51 -12.67
CA LEU A 41 0.13 18.97 -11.41
C LEU A 41 1.01 20.02 -10.68
N ASP A 42 1.58 20.97 -11.42
CA ASP A 42 2.62 21.90 -10.93
C ASP A 42 2.15 22.81 -9.79
N ALA A 43 0.84 22.98 -9.63
CA ALA A 43 0.25 23.75 -8.53
C ALA A 43 0.27 23.01 -7.17
N TYR A 44 0.63 21.73 -7.16
CA TYR A 44 0.61 20.89 -5.96
C TYR A 44 2.01 20.40 -5.59
N ASP A 45 2.23 20.11 -4.31
CA ASP A 45 3.46 19.46 -3.84
C ASP A 45 3.38 17.94 -4.06
N ARG A 46 4.25 17.43 -4.94
CA ARG A 46 4.35 16.01 -5.29
C ARG A 46 4.68 15.12 -4.10
N GLU A 47 5.57 15.55 -3.22
CA GLU A 47 6.00 14.76 -2.06
C GLU A 47 4.95 14.78 -0.96
N GLU A 48 4.23 15.88 -0.78
CA GLU A 48 3.06 15.92 0.09
C GLU A 48 1.96 14.99 -0.40
N ALA A 49 1.63 15.03 -1.70
CA ALA A 49 0.64 14.15 -2.31
C ALA A 49 1.00 12.66 -2.13
N LYS A 50 2.27 12.29 -2.31
CA LYS A 50 2.76 10.93 -2.03
C LYS A 50 2.55 10.52 -0.57
N ARG A 51 2.94 11.38 0.37
CA ARG A 51 2.77 11.11 1.81
C ARG A 51 1.30 10.89 2.15
N HIS A 52 0.41 11.70 1.58
CA HIS A 52 -1.03 11.53 1.73
C HIS A 52 -1.53 10.21 1.14
N ALA A 53 -1.16 9.87 -0.10
CA ALA A 53 -1.57 8.64 -0.76
C ALA A 53 -1.10 7.40 0.01
N LYS A 54 0.17 7.38 0.47
CA LYS A 54 0.71 6.29 1.32
C LYS A 54 -0.10 6.10 2.59
N ARG A 55 -0.39 7.19 3.32
CA ARG A 55 -1.19 7.13 4.56
C ARG A 55 -2.59 6.60 4.30
N GLN A 56 -3.29 7.14 3.31
CA GLN A 56 -4.64 6.71 2.96
C GLN A 56 -4.68 5.23 2.57
N ALA A 57 -3.70 4.75 1.80
CA ALA A 57 -3.64 3.36 1.39
C ALA A 57 -3.43 2.41 2.59
N ILE A 58 -2.56 2.79 3.53
CA ILE A 58 -2.33 2.01 4.77
C ILE A 58 -3.57 2.08 5.68
N GLU A 59 -4.20 3.24 5.82
CA GLU A 59 -5.43 3.40 6.61
C GLU A 59 -6.58 2.58 6.05
N ALA A 60 -6.77 2.58 4.73
CA ALA A 60 -7.76 1.76 4.05
C ALA A 60 -7.54 0.26 4.30
N LEU A 61 -6.29 -0.21 4.25
CA LEU A 61 -5.93 -1.59 4.61
C LEU A 61 -6.22 -1.94 6.07
N ASN A 62 -5.97 -1.00 6.99
CA ASN A 62 -6.28 -1.24 8.41
C ASN A 62 -7.80 -1.28 8.65
N GLN A 63 -8.58 -0.53 7.86
CA GLN A 63 -10.05 -0.50 7.94
C GLN A 63 -10.71 -1.70 7.26
N SER A 64 -10.11 -2.28 6.23
CA SER A 64 -10.65 -3.44 5.52
C SER A 64 -10.61 -4.74 6.33
N GLY A 65 -9.89 -4.74 7.45
CA GLY A 65 -9.72 -5.93 8.28
C GLY A 65 -8.90 -7.04 7.60
N GLU A 66 -8.23 -6.72 6.48
CA GLU A 66 -7.38 -7.69 5.78
C GLU A 66 -6.16 -8.11 6.61
N TYR A 67 -5.87 -7.42 7.73
CA TYR A 67 -4.71 -7.69 8.59
C TYR A 67 -4.91 -7.29 10.05
#